data_AF-A0A4R8G1V2-F1
#
_entry.id   AF-A0A4R8G1V2-F1
#
_cell.length_a   1.000
_cell.length_b   1.000
_cell.length_c   1.000
_cell.angle_alpha   90.00
_cell.angle_beta   90.00
_cell.angle_gamma   90.00
#
_symmetry.space_group_name_H-M   'P 1'
#
loop_
_entity.id
_entity.type
_entity.pdbx_description
1 polymer ?
#
loop_
_entity_poly.entity_id
_entity_poly.type
_entity_poly.pdbx_seq_one_letter_code
_entity_poly.pdbx_strand_id
1 'polypeptide(L)'
;MRENEAQFNLRVPSNLRDLVKEAAKRNNRSQTAEVVARLEESFAREGTFREGAEVGPRISADSDTRELIVAMEMLLNQVDLMRKELNGRLKGLKGIGEE
;
A
#
# COMPACT_ATOMS: atom_id res chain seq x y z
N MET A 1 10.29 14.65 26.98
CA MET A 1 10.46 13.26 26.48
C MET A 1 9.87 13.22 25.08
N ARG A 2 10.57 12.70 24.07
CA ARG A 2 9.96 12.46 22.76
C ARG A 2 9.06 11.24 22.93
N GLU A 3 7.74 11.40 22.76
CA GLU A 3 6.72 10.35 22.97
C GLU A 3 6.90 9.08 22.10
N ASN A 4 7.91 9.03 21.22
CA ASN A 4 8.06 8.00 20.18
C ASN A 4 9.23 7.00 20.37
N GLU A 5 10.00 7.07 21.45
CA GLU A 5 11.12 6.13 21.69
C GLU A 5 10.87 5.27 22.95
N ALA A 6 9.84 4.42 22.90
CA ALA A 6 9.65 3.40 23.91
C ALA A 6 10.80 2.37 23.84
N GLN A 7 11.57 2.25 24.93
CA GLN A 7 12.65 1.27 25.02
C GLN A 7 12.11 -0.07 25.52
N PHE A 8 12.28 -1.12 24.73
CA PHE A 8 11.95 -2.50 25.14
C PHE A 8 13.18 -3.20 25.69
N ASN A 9 13.10 -3.73 26.90
CA ASN A 9 14.13 -4.61 27.45
C ASN A 9 13.83 -6.07 27.08
N LEU A 10 14.32 -6.51 25.93
CA LEU A 10 14.04 -7.84 25.38
C LEU A 10 14.92 -8.92 26.03
N ARG A 11 14.27 -9.95 26.59
CA ARG A 11 14.96 -11.19 27.00
C ARG A 11 14.90 -12.19 25.86
N VAL A 12 15.98 -12.28 25.09
CA VAL A 12 16.09 -13.19 23.95
C VAL A 12 17.14 -14.28 24.19
N PRO A 13 16.93 -15.50 23.69
CA PRO A 13 17.95 -16.55 23.66
C PRO A 13 19.24 -16.09 22.96
N SER A 14 20.40 -16.59 23.43
CA SER A 14 21.71 -16.20 22.89
C SER A 14 21.85 -16.50 21.40
N ASN A 15 21.40 -17.67 20.96
CA ASN A 15 21.40 -18.06 19.56
C ASN A 15 20.58 -17.10 18.68
N LEU A 16 19.43 -16.64 19.15
CA LEU A 16 18.61 -15.68 18.41
C LEU A 16 19.30 -14.31 18.31
N ARG A 17 19.93 -13.86 19.40
CA ARG A 17 20.70 -12.62 19.41
C ARG A 17 21.86 -12.68 18.41
N ASP A 18 22.55 -13.81 18.30
CA ASP A 18 23.66 -13.98 17.37
C ASP A 18 23.17 -13.96 15.90
N LEU A 19 22.01 -14.56 15.61
CA LEU A 19 21.38 -14.47 14.29
C LEU A 19 21.04 -13.03 13.91
N VAL A 20 20.48 -12.26 14.84
CA VAL A 20 20.19 -10.82 14.64
C VAL A 20 21.47 -10.05 14.39
N LYS A 21 22.54 -10.33 15.14
CA LYS A 21 23.84 -9.67 14.96
C LYS A 21 24.43 -9.89 13.57
N GLU A 22 24.42 -11.13 13.08
CA GLU A 22 24.94 -11.45 11.75
C GLU A 22 24.05 -10.89 10.62
N ALA A 23 22.72 -10.91 10.80
CA ALA A 23 21.81 -10.26 9.86
C ALA A 23 22.03 -8.74 9.79
N ALA A 24 22.18 -8.09 10.94
CA ALA A 24 22.42 -6.64 11.04
C ALA A 24 23.70 -6.23 10.30
N LYS A 25 24.80 -6.99 10.47
CA LYS A 25 26.05 -6.79 9.72
C LYS A 25 25.83 -6.90 8.21
N ARG A 26 25.15 -7.97 7.76
CA ARG A 26 24.88 -8.22 6.33
C ARG A 26 24.06 -7.09 5.70
N ASN A 27 23.13 -6.53 6.47
CA ASN A 27 22.22 -5.48 6.06
C ASN A 27 22.77 -4.06 6.34
N ASN A 28 24.02 -3.93 6.79
CA ASN A 28 24.68 -2.66 7.12
C ASN A 28 23.87 -1.77 8.09
N ARG A 29 23.26 -2.39 9.11
CA ARG A 29 22.43 -1.69 10.11
C ARG A 29 22.80 -2.08 11.54
N SER A 30 22.33 -1.29 12.51
CA SER A 30 22.49 -1.63 13.93
C SER A 30 21.62 -2.85 14.29
N GLN A 31 21.96 -3.58 15.35
CA GLN A 31 21.13 -4.70 15.83
C GLN A 31 19.71 -4.25 16.18
N THR A 32 19.56 -3.07 16.80
CA THR A 32 18.26 -2.49 17.10
C THR A 32 17.47 -2.21 15.83
N ALA A 33 18.10 -1.61 14.81
CA ALA A 33 17.45 -1.35 13.51
C ALA A 33 17.07 -2.65 12.78
N GLU A 34 17.85 -3.72 12.94
CA GLU A 34 17.51 -5.04 12.42
C GLU A 34 16.29 -5.65 13.11
N VAL A 35 16.21 -5.54 14.44
CA VAL A 35 15.03 -6.01 15.19
C VAL A 35 13.80 -5.22 14.79
N VAL A 36 13.89 -3.88 14.75
CA VAL A 36 12.78 -3.00 14.38
C VAL A 36 12.27 -3.37 12.98
N ALA A 37 13.13 -3.40 11.98
CA ALA A 37 12.69 -3.69 10.62
C ALA A 37 12.08 -5.09 10.45
N ARG A 38 12.54 -6.10 11.20
CA ARG A 38 11.90 -7.43 11.18
C ARG A 38 10.52 -7.40 11.81
N LEU A 39 10.33 -6.63 12.87
CA LEU A 39 9.02 -6.44 13.50
C LEU A 39 8.08 -5.69 12.56
N GLU A 40 8.54 -4.60 11.95
CA GLU A 40 7.80 -3.84 10.93
C GLU A 40 7.40 -4.74 9.77
N GLU A 41 8.33 -5.55 9.25
CA GLU A 41 8.05 -6.53 8.20
C GLU A 41 7.02 -7.57 8.64
N SER A 42 7.11 -8.08 9.88
CA SER A 42 6.13 -9.06 10.39
C SER A 42 4.71 -8.47 10.46
N PHE A 43 4.57 -7.25 10.98
CA PHE A 43 3.26 -6.61 11.08
C PHE A 43 2.76 -6.10 9.71
N ALA A 44 3.65 -5.73 8.80
CA ALA A 44 3.29 -5.39 7.43
C ALA A 44 2.73 -6.60 6.67
N ARG A 45 3.32 -7.79 6.87
CA ARG A 45 2.79 -9.05 6.33
C ARG A 45 1.42 -9.41 6.89
N GLU A 46 1.15 -9.07 8.14
CA GLU A 46 -0.17 -9.21 8.77
C GLU A 46 -1.18 -8.12 8.35
N GLY A 47 -0.74 -7.09 7.61
CA GLY A 47 -1.56 -5.93 7.24
C GLY A 47 -1.88 -5.00 8.41
N THR A 48 -1.20 -5.14 9.55
CA THR A 48 -1.42 -4.37 10.78
C THR A 48 -0.49 -3.15 10.88
N PHE A 49 0.57 -3.09 10.06
CA PHE A 49 1.53 -1.98 10.02
C PHE A 49 1.80 -1.52 8.57
N ARG A 50 1.75 -0.21 8.31
CA ARG A 50 2.12 0.40 7.02
C ARG A 50 3.08 1.56 7.27
N GLU A 51 4.30 1.45 6.76
CA GLU A 51 5.31 2.50 6.87
C GLU A 51 4.92 3.69 5.97
N GLY A 52 4.79 4.89 6.55
CA GLY A 52 4.57 6.14 5.81
C GLY A 52 3.17 6.37 5.21
N ALA A 53 2.18 5.51 5.48
CA ALA A 53 0.82 5.74 5.00
C ALA A 53 0.03 6.59 6.01
N GLU A 54 -0.43 7.77 5.57
CA GLU A 54 -1.61 8.40 6.15
C GLU A 54 -2.68 7.34 6.40
N VAL A 55 -3.39 7.44 7.52
CA VAL A 55 -4.40 6.49 7.99
C VAL A 55 -5.52 6.36 6.95
N GLY A 56 -5.28 5.59 5.90
CA GLY A 56 -6.22 5.21 4.87
C GLY A 56 -6.92 3.91 5.28
N PRO A 57 -8.19 3.71 4.87
CA PRO A 57 -8.95 2.55 5.28
C PRO A 57 -8.23 1.24 4.92
N ARG A 58 -8.32 0.28 5.83
CA ARG A 58 -7.86 -1.10 5.63
C ARG A 58 -8.45 -1.64 4.33
N ILE A 59 -7.62 -1.82 3.31
CA ILE A 59 -7.92 -2.71 2.20
C ILE A 59 -7.08 -3.95 2.48
N SER A 60 -7.64 -4.84 3.32
CA SER A 60 -7.21 -6.24 3.36
C SER A 60 -7.39 -6.79 1.95
N ALA A 61 -6.42 -7.53 1.46
CA ALA A 61 -6.57 -8.30 0.22
C ALA A 61 -7.54 -9.47 0.47
N ASP A 62 -8.78 -9.17 0.82
CA ASP A 62 -9.90 -10.10 0.72
C ASP A 62 -10.39 -10.05 -0.74
N SER A 63 -10.85 -11.20 -1.27
CA SER A 63 -11.40 -11.39 -2.63
C SER A 63 -12.27 -10.20 -3.07
N ASP A 64 -13.07 -9.71 -2.13
CA ASP A 64 -14.01 -8.59 -2.25
C ASP A 64 -13.37 -7.28 -2.74
N THR A 65 -12.13 -6.99 -2.34
CA THR A 65 -11.45 -5.73 -2.73
C THR A 65 -10.90 -5.80 -4.15
N ARG A 66 -10.44 -6.99 -4.59
CA ARG A 66 -10.02 -7.21 -5.96
C ARG A 66 -11.22 -7.19 -6.91
N GLU A 67 -12.33 -7.80 -6.49
CA GLU A 67 -13.61 -7.73 -7.22
C GLU A 67 -14.10 -6.29 -7.35
N LEU A 68 -13.98 -5.49 -6.28
CA LEU A 68 -14.35 -4.07 -6.31
C LEU A 68 -13.44 -3.25 -7.24
N ILE A 69 -12.13 -3.49 -7.24
CA ILE A 69 -11.18 -2.82 -8.14
C ILE A 69 -11.52 -3.14 -9.60
N VAL A 70 -11.74 -4.42 -9.91
CA VAL A 70 -12.09 -4.88 -11.26
C VAL A 70 -13.45 -4.31 -11.71
N ALA A 71 -14.44 -4.25 -10.82
CA ALA A 71 -15.72 -3.60 -11.08
C ALA A 71 -15.54 -2.09 -11.34
N MET A 72 -14.66 -1.43 -10.58
CA MET A 72 -14.38 -0.01 -10.75
C MET A 72 -13.67 0.29 -12.07
N GLU A 73 -12.72 -0.56 -12.50
CA GLU A 73 -12.08 -0.45 -13.81
C GLU A 73 -13.09 -0.59 -14.96
N MET A 74 -14.03 -1.53 -14.84
CA MET A 74 -15.10 -1.69 -15.83
C MET A 74 -16.00 -0.45 -15.90
N LEU A 75 -16.37 0.14 -14.75
CA LEU A 75 -17.17 1.36 -14.70
C LEU A 75 -16.44 2.55 -15.32
N LEU A 76 -15.13 2.71 -15.04
CA LEU A 76 -14.33 3.77 -15.64
C LEU A 76 -14.26 3.63 -17.17
N ASN A 77 -14.06 2.40 -17.68
CA ASN A 77 -14.10 2.13 -19.12
C ASN A 77 -15.46 2.47 -19.74
N GLN A 78 -16.58 2.16 -19.06
CA GLN A 78 -17.91 2.53 -19.53
C GLN A 78 -18.10 4.05 -19.60
N VAL A 79 -17.64 4.80 -18.59
CA VAL A 79 -17.69 6.27 -18.60
C VAL A 79 -16.91 6.85 -19.77
N ASP A 80 -15.74 6.31 -20.07
CA ASP A 80 -14.93 6.76 -21.20
C ASP A 80 -15.59 6.48 -22.56
N LEU A 81 -16.28 5.34 -22.69
CA LEU A 81 -17.07 5.03 -23.88
C LEU A 81 -18.24 6.01 -24.04
N MET A 82 -18.99 6.28 -22.96
CA MET A 82 -20.09 7.24 -22.99
C MET A 82 -19.62 8.64 -23.37
N ARG A 83 -18.45 9.08 -22.88
CA ARG A 83 -17.85 10.36 -23.24
C ARG A 83 -17.51 10.44 -24.72
N LYS A 84 -16.92 9.38 -25.29
CA LYS A 84 -16.60 9.30 -26.72
C LYS A 84 -17.85 9.40 -27.58
N GLU A 85 -18.91 8.69 -27.20
CA GLU A 85 -20.18 8.72 -27.92
C GLU A 85 -20.84 10.11 -27.87
N LEU A 86 -20.91 10.73 -26.68
CA LEU A 86 -21.45 12.08 -26.52
C LEU A 86 -20.68 13.11 -27.36
N ASN A 87 -19.35 13.02 -27.37
CA ASN A 87 -18.51 13.89 -28.19
C ASN A 87 -18.73 13.68 -29.70
N GLY A 88 -18.98 12.43 -30.13
CA GLY A 88 -19.36 12.12 -31.50
C GLY A 88 -20.70 12.76 -31.88
N ARG A 89 -21.71 12.64 -31.02
CA ARG A 89 -23.03 13.26 -31.22
C ARG A 89 -22.96 14.78 -31.24
N LEU A 90 -22.17 15.39 -30.35
CA LEU A 90 -21.94 16.85 -30.33
C LEU A 90 -21.26 17.35 -31.61
N LYS A 91 -20.29 16.62 -32.15
CA LYS A 91 -19.68 16.95 -33.46
C LYS A 91 -20.69 16.85 -34.60
N GLY A 92 -21.53 15.81 -34.59
CA GLY A 92 -22.62 15.65 -35.56
C GLY A 92 -23.63 16.80 -35.50
N LEU A 93 -24.01 17.25 -34.32
CA LEU A 93 -24.93 18.39 -34.14
C LEU A 93 -24.33 19.73 -34.60
N LYS A 94 -23.03 19.94 -34.42
CA LYS A 94 -22.34 21.14 -34.92
C LYS A 94 -22.21 21.18 -36.45
N GLY A 95 -22.13 20.02 -37.11
CA GLY A 95 -22.06 19.93 -38.57
C GLY A 95 -23.38 20.18 -39.30
N ILE A 96 -24.52 20.20 -38.59
CA ILE A 96 -25.85 20.45 -39.18
C ILE A 96 -26.20 21.96 -39.20
N GLY A 97 -25.39 22.80 -38.56
CA GLY A 97 -25.64 24.25 -38.44
C GLY A 97 -24.76 25.15 -39.32
N GLU A 98 -23.94 24.59 -40.23
CA GLU A 98 -23.03 25.33 -41.12
C GLU A 98 -23.31 25.12 -42.62
N GLU A 99 -24.53 24.75 -43.01
CA GLU A 99 -25.06 24.87 -44.38
C GLU A 99 -26.21 25.89 -44.43
#